data_AF-A0ABD0WRN9-F1
#
_entry.id   AF-A0ABD0WRN9-F1
#
_cell.length_a   1.000
_cell.length_b   1.000
_cell.length_c   1.000
_cell.angle_alpha   90.00
_cell.angle_beta   90.00
_cell.angle_gamma   90.00
#
_symmetry.space_group_name_H-M   'P 1'
#
loop_
_entity.id
_entity.type
_entity.pdbx_description
1 polymer ?
#
loop_
_entity_poly.entity_id
_entity_poly.type
_entity_poly.pdbx_seq_one_letter_code
_entity_poly.pdbx_strand_id
1 'polypeptide(L)'
;MKQDSLYFQSELYVVGNLDMEGYPVVYDEQTDSTKQQERHYYLLSELQTLVKDLPSSFQQRLSYTTLSDLALALIDGTVYDIVQGLLDIQHLTERNLYNQRQKLHCEHRALKQDLIRKHKEALQVCKSHNIAVMKTNQQAEMETLEIRVRDEQRMMDEKIVLELDQKVIDQQNTLEMAGVPGFYITTNPQELTMQINLLELIVKLQQKESQTGGPA
;
A
#
# COMPACT_ATOMS: atom_id res chain seq x y z
N MET A 1 -47.78 -17.32 -54.75
CA MET A 1 -48.71 -18.39 -55.13
C MET A 1 -47.92 -19.68 -55.25
N LYS A 2 -48.31 -20.71 -54.45
CA LYS A 2 -48.04 -22.17 -54.56
C LYS A 2 -46.56 -22.58 -54.56
N GLN A 3 -45.94 -23.23 -53.56
CA GLN A 3 -46.29 -24.39 -52.72
C GLN A 3 -46.50 -25.70 -53.51
N ASP A 4 -45.81 -26.75 -53.01
CA ASP A 4 -45.95 -28.20 -53.26
C ASP A 4 -45.16 -28.79 -54.45
N SER A 5 -44.54 -29.98 -54.40
CA SER A 5 -44.56 -31.06 -53.40
C SER A 5 -43.50 -32.13 -53.73
N LEU A 6 -42.87 -32.62 -52.66
CA LEU A 6 -42.46 -34.00 -52.33
C LEU A 6 -42.03 -35.02 -53.42
N TYR A 7 -40.81 -35.52 -53.20
CA TYR A 7 -40.39 -36.94 -53.00
C TYR A 7 -40.52 -38.03 -54.09
N PHE A 8 -39.59 -38.98 -53.92
CA PHE A 8 -39.44 -40.35 -54.46
C PHE A 8 -38.61 -40.46 -55.76
N GLN A 9 -37.56 -41.30 -55.90
CA GLN A 9 -37.07 -42.46 -55.13
C GLN A 9 -35.68 -42.91 -55.66
N SER A 10 -34.88 -43.60 -54.82
CA SER A 10 -33.87 -44.66 -55.14
C SER A 10 -32.67 -44.29 -56.04
N GLU A 11 -31.42 -44.74 -55.90
CA GLU A 11 -30.65 -45.71 -55.09
C GLU A 11 -29.19 -45.45 -55.51
N LEU A 12 -28.19 -45.57 -54.62
CA LEU A 12 -26.99 -46.42 -54.80
C LEU A 12 -25.96 -46.17 -53.70
N TYR A 13 -25.54 -47.27 -53.10
CA TYR A 13 -24.36 -47.42 -52.24
C TYR A 13 -23.10 -46.81 -52.87
N VAL A 14 -22.36 -46.00 -52.09
CA VAL A 14 -20.89 -46.01 -52.10
C VAL A 14 -20.40 -45.95 -50.66
N VAL A 15 -19.89 -47.09 -50.19
CA VAL A 15 -19.04 -47.20 -49.00
C VAL A 15 -17.71 -46.52 -49.34
N GLY A 16 -17.26 -45.58 -48.51
CA GLY A 16 -15.96 -44.94 -48.71
C GLY A 16 -15.57 -43.96 -47.60
N ASN A 17 -14.76 -44.46 -46.68
CA ASN A 17 -13.78 -43.75 -45.84
C ASN A 17 -14.30 -42.83 -44.72
N LEU A 18 -14.20 -43.38 -43.50
CA LEU A 18 -14.02 -42.65 -42.26
C LEU A 18 -12.65 -41.96 -42.28
N ASP A 19 -12.61 -40.69 -42.67
CA ASP A 19 -11.48 -39.82 -42.33
C ASP A 19 -11.87 -38.96 -41.12
N MET A 20 -11.25 -39.33 -40.00
CA MET A 20 -11.20 -38.58 -38.74
C MET A 20 -10.52 -37.22 -38.99
N GLU A 21 -11.29 -36.19 -39.31
CA GLU A 21 -10.84 -34.81 -39.23
C GLU A 21 -10.95 -34.33 -37.78
N GLY A 22 -9.79 -34.01 -37.19
CA GLY A 22 -9.60 -33.67 -35.80
C GLY A 22 -10.43 -32.46 -35.37
N TYR A 23 -11.38 -32.71 -34.47
CA TYR A 23 -11.97 -31.68 -33.63
C TYR A 23 -10.89 -31.13 -32.68
N PRO A 24 -10.70 -29.80 -32.60
CA PRO A 24 -9.85 -29.22 -31.59
C PRO A 24 -10.48 -29.47 -30.22
N VAL A 25 -9.76 -30.28 -29.45
CA VAL A 25 -9.89 -30.62 -28.04
C VAL A 25 -10.14 -29.34 -27.21
N VAL A 26 -11.39 -29.09 -26.82
CA VAL A 26 -11.87 -28.00 -25.93
C VAL A 26 -11.50 -28.25 -24.44
N TYR A 27 -10.35 -28.86 -24.17
CA TYR A 27 -10.00 -29.33 -22.82
C TYR A 27 -9.20 -28.31 -22.01
N ASP A 28 -8.73 -27.22 -22.62
CA ASP A 28 -7.84 -26.26 -21.95
C ASP A 28 -8.62 -25.28 -21.05
N GLU A 29 -9.69 -24.66 -21.55
CA GLU A 29 -10.49 -23.65 -20.81
C GLU A 29 -11.17 -24.22 -19.54
N GLN A 30 -11.62 -25.48 -19.56
CA GLN A 30 -12.25 -26.11 -18.40
C GLN A 30 -11.26 -26.43 -17.28
N THR A 31 -10.01 -26.75 -17.62
CA THR A 31 -8.99 -27.03 -16.60
C THR A 31 -8.49 -25.76 -15.91
N ASP A 32 -8.39 -24.64 -16.63
CA ASP A 32 -8.00 -23.35 -16.06
C ASP A 32 -9.08 -22.78 -15.14
N SER A 33 -10.35 -22.83 -15.56
CA SER A 33 -11.48 -22.43 -14.72
C SER A 33 -11.58 -23.25 -13.42
N THR A 34 -11.31 -24.56 -13.48
CA THR A 34 -11.33 -25.43 -12.29
C THR A 34 -10.21 -25.06 -11.31
N LYS A 35 -8.99 -24.81 -11.80
CA LYS A 35 -7.85 -24.38 -10.96
C LYS A 35 -8.09 -23.02 -10.31
N GLN A 36 -8.64 -22.06 -11.06
CA GLN A 36 -9.01 -20.75 -10.51
C GLN A 36 -10.09 -20.87 -9.43
N GLN A 37 -11.07 -21.76 -9.63
CA GLN A 37 -12.11 -22.03 -8.63
C GLN A 37 -11.53 -22.66 -7.36
N GLU A 38 -10.64 -23.64 -7.48
CA GLU A 38 -9.93 -24.25 -6.34
C GLU A 38 -9.10 -23.21 -5.57
N ARG A 39 -8.38 -22.36 -6.31
CA ARG A 39 -7.59 -21.26 -5.76
C ARG A 39 -8.47 -20.25 -5.01
N HIS A 40 -9.60 -19.88 -5.60
CA HIS A 40 -10.59 -18.99 -4.98
C HIS A 40 -11.10 -19.54 -3.65
N TYR A 41 -11.52 -20.81 -3.63
CA TYR A 41 -12.00 -21.45 -2.39
C TYR A 41 -10.91 -21.54 -1.32
N TYR A 42 -9.67 -21.84 -1.71
CA TYR A 42 -8.54 -21.84 -0.80
C TYR A 42 -8.33 -20.45 -0.17
N LEU A 43 -8.18 -19.41 -0.98
CA LEU A 43 -7.97 -18.03 -0.52
C LEU A 43 -9.12 -17.55 0.37
N LEU A 44 -10.37 -17.85 -0.02
CA LEU A 44 -11.55 -17.50 0.77
C LEU A 44 -11.56 -18.19 2.14
N SER A 45 -11.24 -19.48 2.20
CA SER A 45 -11.14 -20.23 3.46
C SER A 45 -10.05 -19.65 4.38
N GLU A 46 -8.93 -19.27 3.79
CA GLU A 46 -7.82 -18.64 4.52
C GLU A 46 -8.19 -17.25 5.03
N LEU A 47 -8.81 -16.41 4.19
CA LEU A 47 -9.34 -15.11 4.61
C LEU A 47 -10.35 -15.25 5.75
N GLN A 48 -11.29 -16.19 5.66
CA GLN A 48 -12.26 -16.46 6.72
C GLN A 48 -11.59 -16.90 8.03
N THR A 49 -10.47 -17.61 7.96
CA THR A 49 -9.70 -18.00 9.14
C THR A 49 -9.02 -16.79 9.76
N LEU A 50 -8.35 -15.96 8.96
CA LEU A 50 -7.68 -14.74 9.42
C LEU A 50 -8.67 -13.71 10.01
N VAL A 51 -9.89 -13.62 9.48
CA VAL A 51 -10.94 -12.72 9.99
C VAL A 51 -11.40 -13.11 11.40
N LYS A 52 -11.37 -14.39 11.77
CA LYS A 52 -11.76 -14.85 13.12
C LYS A 52 -10.84 -14.32 14.21
N ASP A 53 -9.59 -14.03 13.86
CA ASP A 53 -8.59 -13.48 14.78
C ASP A 53 -8.69 -11.96 14.94
N LEU A 54 -9.56 -11.28 14.17
CA LEU A 54 -9.76 -9.83 14.22
C LEU A 54 -10.84 -9.42 15.23
N PRO A 55 -10.83 -8.16 15.72
CA PRO A 55 -11.87 -7.66 16.62
C PRO A 55 -13.29 -7.78 16.05
N SER A 56 -14.28 -8.04 16.91
CA SER A 56 -15.68 -8.28 16.51
C SER A 56 -16.30 -7.12 15.72
N SER A 57 -15.89 -5.88 16.01
CA SER A 57 -16.32 -4.67 15.29
C SER A 57 -15.93 -4.69 13.81
N PHE A 58 -14.81 -5.34 13.46
CA PHE A 58 -14.35 -5.50 12.09
C PHE A 58 -15.05 -6.66 11.40
N GLN A 59 -15.21 -7.79 12.10
CA GLN A 59 -15.89 -8.99 11.59
C GLN A 59 -17.32 -8.67 11.13
N GLN A 60 -18.06 -7.88 11.91
CA GLN A 60 -19.45 -7.52 11.59
C GLN A 60 -19.59 -6.66 10.33
N ARG A 61 -18.53 -5.94 9.94
CA ARG A 61 -18.51 -5.07 8.77
C ARG A 61 -18.05 -5.77 7.50
N LEU A 62 -17.47 -6.97 7.63
CA LEU A 62 -17.06 -7.78 6.50
C LEU A 62 -18.18 -8.76 6.12
N SER A 63 -18.82 -8.51 4.99
CA SER A 63 -19.74 -9.48 4.42
C SER A 63 -18.98 -10.62 3.73
N TYR A 64 -19.64 -11.76 3.58
CA TYR A 64 -19.14 -12.87 2.76
C TYR A 64 -18.83 -12.41 1.32
N THR A 65 -19.64 -11.52 0.76
CA THR A 65 -19.44 -11.00 -0.60
C THR A 65 -18.13 -10.24 -0.71
N THR A 66 -17.81 -9.34 0.23
CA THR A 66 -16.53 -8.61 0.22
C THR A 66 -15.33 -9.56 0.31
N LEU A 67 -15.40 -10.60 1.14
CA LEU A 67 -14.33 -11.59 1.25
C LEU A 67 -14.18 -12.43 -0.03
N SER A 68 -15.30 -12.79 -0.66
CA SER A 68 -15.31 -13.52 -1.93
C SER A 68 -14.72 -12.67 -3.07
N ASP A 69 -15.09 -11.39 -3.15
CA ASP A 69 -14.57 -10.46 -4.16
C ASP A 69 -13.08 -10.19 -3.93
N LEU A 70 -12.66 -10.07 -2.67
CA LEU A 70 -11.25 -9.92 -2.32
C LEU A 70 -10.46 -11.18 -2.69
N ALA A 71 -10.98 -12.37 -2.41
CA ALA A 71 -10.35 -13.62 -2.81
C ALA A 71 -10.15 -13.70 -4.33
N LEU A 72 -11.14 -13.26 -5.13
CA LEU A 72 -11.04 -13.18 -6.59
C LEU A 72 -9.92 -12.24 -7.03
N ALA A 73 -9.83 -11.04 -6.45
CA ALA A 73 -8.81 -10.05 -6.76
C ALA A 73 -7.38 -10.51 -6.43
N LEU A 74 -7.22 -11.49 -5.53
CA LEU A 74 -5.93 -12.01 -5.08
C LEU A 74 -5.47 -13.27 -5.86
N ILE A 75 -6.29 -13.83 -6.76
CA ILE A 75 -6.00 -15.10 -7.44
C ILE A 75 -4.70 -15.03 -8.26
N ASP A 76 -4.53 -13.95 -9.03
CA ASP A 76 -3.44 -13.79 -9.98
C ASP A 76 -2.11 -13.35 -9.34
N GLY A 77 -2.16 -12.95 -8.06
CA GLY A 77 -1.02 -12.45 -7.30
C GLY A 77 -0.60 -11.01 -7.61
N THR A 78 -1.18 -10.35 -8.62
CA THR A 78 -0.84 -8.98 -9.01
C THR A 78 -1.03 -8.00 -7.86
N VAL A 79 -2.11 -8.17 -7.09
CA VAL A 79 -2.40 -7.34 -5.92
C VAL A 79 -1.34 -7.49 -4.83
N TYR A 80 -0.75 -8.69 -4.66
CA TYR A 80 0.34 -8.88 -3.70
C TYR A 80 1.60 -8.11 -4.10
N ASP A 81 1.95 -8.11 -5.39
CA ASP A 81 3.08 -7.35 -5.91
C ASP A 81 2.86 -5.83 -5.77
N ILE A 82 1.63 -5.37 -6.02
CA ILE A 82 1.25 -3.96 -5.81
C ILE A 82 1.39 -3.58 -4.33
N VAL A 83 0.84 -4.38 -3.42
CA VAL A 83 0.92 -4.12 -1.97
C VAL A 83 2.38 -4.11 -1.50
N GLN A 84 3.21 -5.03 -1.98
CA GLN A 84 4.63 -5.05 -1.65
C GLN A 84 5.35 -3.81 -2.18
N GLY A 85 5.07 -3.40 -3.42
CA GLY A 85 5.63 -2.17 -4.00
C GLY A 85 5.22 -0.91 -3.22
N LEU A 86 3.95 -0.83 -2.79
CA LEU A 86 3.47 0.27 -1.95
C LEU A 86 4.15 0.29 -0.57
N LEU A 87 4.41 -0.88 0.03
CA LEU A 87 5.12 -1.00 1.30
C LEU A 87 6.59 -0.55 1.17
N ASP A 88 7.27 -0.94 0.10
CA ASP A 88 8.64 -0.51 -0.18
C ASP A 88 8.72 1.01 -0.38
N ILE A 89 7.79 1.59 -1.14
CA ILE A 89 7.66 3.04 -1.34
C ILE A 89 7.40 3.75 0.00
N GLN A 90 6.53 3.20 0.83
CA GLN A 90 6.25 3.74 2.16
C GLN A 90 7.52 3.77 3.03
N HIS A 91 8.19 2.62 3.19
CA HIS A 91 9.40 2.53 4.00
C HIS A 91 10.52 3.45 3.49
N LEU A 92 10.70 3.55 2.17
CA LEU A 92 11.67 4.47 1.59
C LEU A 92 11.33 5.93 1.91
N THR A 93 10.05 6.30 1.80
CA THR A 93 9.56 7.65 2.09
C THR A 93 9.75 8.00 3.58
N GLU A 94 9.30 7.13 4.48
CA GLU A 94 9.45 7.29 5.93
C GLU A 94 10.93 7.44 6.32
N ARG A 95 11.81 6.60 5.78
CA ARG A 95 13.26 6.68 6.02
C ARG A 95 13.84 8.01 5.52
N ASN A 96 13.42 8.47 4.35
CA ASN A 96 13.88 9.74 3.81
C ASN A 96 13.42 10.94 4.66
N LEU A 97 12.16 10.95 5.09
CA LEU A 97 11.61 11.99 5.97
C LEU A 97 12.30 12.00 7.34
N TYR A 98 12.51 10.82 7.93
CA TYR A 98 13.27 10.66 9.17
C TYR A 98 14.70 11.21 9.04
N ASN A 99 15.40 10.86 7.96
CA ASN A 99 16.77 11.33 7.72
C ASN A 99 16.82 12.86 7.54
N GLN A 100 15.85 13.45 6.83
CA GLN A 100 15.73 14.90 6.72
C GLN A 100 15.54 15.55 8.08
N ARG A 101 14.66 15.01 8.92
CA ARG A 101 14.42 15.47 10.29
C ARG A 101 15.66 15.39 11.17
N GLN A 102 16.36 14.27 11.10
CA GLN A 102 17.59 14.07 11.86
C GLN A 102 18.71 15.03 11.41
N LYS A 103 18.84 15.27 10.10
CA LYS A 103 19.81 16.23 9.55
C LYS A 103 19.56 17.65 10.07
N LEU A 104 18.31 18.13 10.04
CA LEU A 104 17.97 19.45 10.56
C LEU A 104 18.32 19.57 12.06
N HIS A 105 18.00 18.54 12.85
CA HIS A 105 18.39 18.50 14.26
C HIS A 105 19.90 18.57 14.48
N CYS A 106 20.68 17.85 13.68
CA CYS A 106 22.14 17.92 13.75
C CYS A 106 22.66 19.32 13.41
N GLU A 107 22.11 19.97 12.38
CA GLU A 107 22.45 21.34 11.99
C GLU A 107 22.12 22.34 13.11
N HIS A 108 20.93 22.26 13.72
CA HIS A 108 20.55 23.10 14.86
C HIS A 108 21.48 22.92 16.06
N ARG A 109 21.87 21.67 16.36
CA ARG A 109 22.82 21.38 17.43
C ARG A 109 24.19 22.01 17.17
N ALA A 110 24.69 21.90 15.93
CA ALA A 110 25.95 22.50 15.52
C ALA A 110 25.89 24.04 15.61
N LEU A 111 24.82 24.65 15.10
CA LEU A 111 24.60 26.11 15.18
C LEU A 111 24.61 26.61 16.63
N LYS A 112 23.91 25.92 17.53
CA LYS A 112 23.89 26.27 18.97
C LYS A 112 25.28 26.16 19.59
N GLN A 113 26.02 25.09 19.29
CA GLN A 113 27.38 24.89 19.79
C GLN A 113 28.34 25.98 19.28
N ASP A 114 28.26 26.33 18.01
CA ASP A 114 29.07 27.40 17.42
C ASP A 114 28.74 28.77 18.01
N LEU A 115 27.47 29.05 18.27
CA LEU A 115 27.06 30.29 18.92
C LEU A 115 27.64 30.38 20.34
N ILE A 116 27.49 29.32 21.15
CA ILE A 116 28.05 29.25 22.50
C ILE A 116 29.57 29.43 22.48
N ARG A 117 30.25 28.80 21.51
CA ARG A 117 31.69 28.93 21.34
C ARG A 117 32.09 30.38 21.05
N LYS A 118 31.42 31.05 20.10
CA LYS A 118 31.66 32.46 19.78
C LYS A 118 31.41 33.37 20.99
N HIS A 119 30.33 33.12 21.74
CA HIS A 119 30.02 33.87 22.97
C HIS A 119 31.12 33.74 24.02
N LYS A 120 31.66 32.53 24.20
CA LYS A 120 32.77 32.25 25.12
C LYS A 120 34.07 32.93 24.67
N GLU A 121 34.41 32.86 23.38
CA GLU A 121 35.58 33.53 22.80
C GLU A 121 35.50 35.05 22.98
N ALA A 122 34.34 35.66 22.73
CA ALA A 122 34.11 37.09 22.92
C ALA A 122 34.27 37.53 24.39
N LEU A 123 33.84 36.70 25.35
CA LEU A 123 34.01 36.96 26.79
C LEU A 123 35.48 36.94 27.22
N GLN A 124 36.35 36.17 26.57
CA GLN A 124 37.77 36.11 26.92
C GLN A 124 38.56 37.35 26.47
N VAL A 125 38.09 38.04 25.43
CA VAL A 125 38.79 39.20 24.83
C VAL A 125 38.27 40.55 25.37
N CYS A 126 37.08 40.59 25.97
CA CYS A 126 36.41 41.84 26.33
C CYS A 126 36.92 42.47 27.65
N LYS A 127 37.01 43.81 27.70
CA LYS A 127 37.38 44.59 28.91
C LYS A 127 36.19 44.77 29.86
N SER A 128 36.46 44.89 31.16
CA SER A 128 35.48 44.85 32.27
C SER A 128 34.27 45.79 32.14
N HIS A 129 34.43 46.95 31.50
CA HIS A 129 33.37 47.97 31.42
C HIS A 129 32.23 47.65 30.41
N ASN A 130 32.40 46.66 29.52
CA ASN A 130 31.40 46.31 28.50
C ASN A 130 30.72 44.95 28.71
N ILE A 131 31.03 44.24 29.81
CA ILE A 131 30.61 42.85 30.01
C ILE A 131 29.09 42.72 30.17
N ALA A 132 28.43 43.64 30.88
CA ALA A 132 26.99 43.56 31.15
C ALA A 132 26.15 43.68 29.86
N VAL A 133 26.39 44.73 29.07
CA VAL A 133 25.71 44.96 27.79
C VAL A 133 25.96 43.80 26.82
N MET A 134 27.19 43.31 26.77
CA MET A 134 27.53 42.17 25.91
C MET A 134 26.79 40.89 26.31
N LYS A 135 26.69 40.57 27.60
CA LYS A 135 25.92 39.41 28.08
C LYS A 135 24.44 39.53 27.72
N THR A 136 23.85 40.72 27.85
CA THR A 136 22.47 40.97 27.42
C THR A 136 22.30 40.72 25.92
N ASN A 137 23.22 41.19 25.08
CA ASN A 137 23.18 40.94 23.64
C ASN A 137 23.34 39.44 23.30
N GLN A 138 24.25 38.73 23.97
CA GLN A 138 24.45 37.29 23.79
C GLN A 138 23.19 36.50 24.17
N GLN A 139 22.53 36.89 25.26
CA GLN A 139 21.28 36.27 25.69
C GLN A 139 20.17 36.49 24.63
N ALA A 140 20.01 37.71 24.14
CA ALA A 140 19.03 38.01 23.08
C ALA A 140 19.32 37.25 21.78
N GLU A 141 20.60 37.08 21.41
CA GLU A 141 21.01 36.29 20.25
C GLU A 141 20.69 34.80 20.43
N MET A 142 20.89 34.25 21.63
CA MET A 142 20.50 32.87 21.96
C MET A 142 18.99 32.67 21.86
N GLU A 143 18.20 33.59 22.43
CA GLU A 143 16.73 33.53 22.37
C GLU A 143 16.23 33.61 20.92
N THR A 144 16.82 34.48 20.11
CA THR A 144 16.51 34.60 18.68
C THR A 144 16.81 33.28 17.94
N LEU A 145 17.96 32.66 18.23
CA LEU A 145 18.29 31.36 17.65
C LEU A 145 17.31 30.26 18.11
N GLU A 146 16.93 30.24 19.38
CA GLU A 146 15.98 29.25 19.91
C GLU A 146 14.57 29.37 19.31
N ILE A 147 14.11 30.60 19.07
CA ILE A 147 12.86 30.85 18.34
C ILE A 147 12.97 30.30 16.92
N ARG A 148 14.04 30.66 16.20
CA ARG A 148 14.26 30.20 14.83
C ARG A 148 14.31 28.68 14.72
N VAL A 149 15.07 28.02 15.60
CA VAL A 149 15.18 26.55 15.65
C VAL A 149 13.81 25.90 15.86
N ARG A 150 13.01 26.45 16.78
CA ARG A 150 11.65 25.96 17.06
C ARG A 150 10.74 26.09 15.85
N ASP A 151 10.78 27.23 15.17
CA ASP A 151 9.94 27.49 14.00
C ASP A 151 10.34 26.61 12.81
N GLU A 152 11.64 26.45 12.56
CA GLU A 152 12.16 25.54 11.53
C GLU A 152 11.77 24.08 11.81
N GLN A 153 11.85 23.65 13.07
CA GLN A 153 11.41 22.31 13.47
C GLN A 153 9.90 22.12 13.28
N ARG A 154 9.09 23.12 13.63
CA ARG A 154 7.63 23.07 13.41
C ARG A 154 7.29 22.97 11.93
N MET A 155 7.87 23.82 11.09
CA MET A 155 7.62 23.82 9.64
C MET A 155 7.99 22.48 9.01
N MET A 156 9.08 21.86 9.46
CA MET A 156 9.46 20.53 8.99
C MET A 156 8.50 19.43 9.46
N ASP A 157 8.07 19.46 10.72
CA ASP A 157 7.11 18.48 11.24
C ASP A 157 5.75 18.60 10.53
N GLU A 158 5.26 19.82 10.27
CA GLU A 158 4.06 20.08 9.46
C GLU A 158 4.21 19.53 8.03
N LYS A 159 5.36 19.77 7.40
CA LYS A 159 5.67 19.24 6.07
C LYS A 159 5.67 17.71 6.05
N ILE A 160 6.25 17.06 7.06
CA ILE A 160 6.27 15.59 7.18
C ILE A 160 4.85 15.04 7.23
N VAL A 161 3.97 15.63 8.04
CA VAL A 161 2.57 15.19 8.14
C VAL A 161 1.86 15.30 6.79
N LEU A 162 2.01 16.43 6.11
CA LEU A 162 1.40 16.64 4.78
C LEU A 162 1.91 15.64 3.73
N GLU A 163 3.21 15.33 3.73
CA GLU A 163 3.76 14.32 2.82
C GLU A 163 3.24 12.92 3.13
N LEU A 164 3.09 12.56 4.41
CA LEU A 164 2.52 11.27 4.82
C LEU A 164 1.03 11.17 4.46
N ASP A 165 0.24 12.22 4.69
CA ASP A 165 -1.17 12.26 4.31
C ASP A 165 -1.35 12.10 2.80
N GLN A 166 -0.51 12.76 2.00
CA GLN A 166 -0.52 12.57 0.55
C GLN A 166 -0.18 11.12 0.16
N LYS A 167 0.76 10.47 0.86
CA LYS A 167 1.07 9.06 0.60
C LYS A 167 -0.09 8.12 0.90
N VAL A 168 -0.88 8.39 1.94
CA VAL A 168 -2.09 7.61 2.21
C VAL A 168 -3.09 7.74 1.04
N ILE A 169 -3.28 8.96 0.53
CA ILE A 169 -4.16 9.20 -0.63
C ILE A 169 -3.64 8.47 -1.88
N ASP A 170 -2.35 8.55 -2.17
CA ASP A 170 -1.72 7.89 -3.32
C ASP A 170 -1.88 6.35 -3.24
N GLN A 171 -1.69 5.78 -2.04
CA GLN A 171 -1.87 4.34 -1.77
C GLN A 171 -3.32 3.92 -1.96
N GLN A 172 -4.29 4.65 -1.38
CA GLN A 172 -5.71 4.39 -1.55
C GLN A 172 -6.11 4.41 -3.02
N ASN A 173 -5.70 5.45 -3.76
CA ASN A 173 -5.99 5.58 -5.18
C ASN A 173 -5.36 4.43 -5.99
N THR A 174 -4.12 4.03 -5.68
CA THR A 174 -3.46 2.92 -6.37
C THR A 174 -4.21 1.61 -6.17
N LEU A 175 -4.64 1.32 -4.94
CA LEU A 175 -5.41 0.11 -4.62
C LEU A 175 -6.82 0.14 -5.21
N GLU A 176 -7.48 1.31 -5.25
CA GLU A 176 -8.76 1.50 -5.92
C GLU A 176 -8.65 1.26 -7.44
N MET A 177 -7.63 1.84 -8.09
CA MET A 177 -7.38 1.63 -9.52
C MET A 177 -6.95 0.20 -9.86
N ALA A 178 -6.31 -0.49 -8.93
CA ALA A 178 -6.01 -1.93 -9.03
C ALA A 178 -7.24 -2.83 -8.83
N GLY A 179 -8.40 -2.24 -8.52
CA GLY A 179 -9.66 -2.98 -8.34
C GLY A 179 -9.73 -3.74 -7.02
N VAL A 180 -8.93 -3.39 -6.02
CA VAL A 180 -8.93 -4.08 -4.72
C VAL A 180 -10.21 -3.70 -3.95
N PRO A 181 -11.08 -4.67 -3.59
CA PRO A 181 -12.34 -4.38 -2.93
C PRO A 181 -12.16 -3.68 -1.58
N GLY A 182 -12.99 -2.66 -1.32
CA GLY A 182 -13.00 -1.91 -0.07
C GLY A 182 -12.02 -0.72 -0.03
N PHE A 183 -11.21 -0.53 -1.07
CA PHE A 183 -10.32 0.63 -1.18
C PHE A 183 -10.93 1.73 -2.04
N TYR A 184 -10.90 2.94 -1.51
CA TYR A 184 -11.30 4.18 -2.14
C TYR A 184 -10.72 5.34 -1.34
N ILE A 185 -10.56 6.52 -1.95
CA ILE A 185 -10.04 7.69 -1.24
C ILE A 185 -11.01 8.11 -0.14
N THR A 186 -10.55 8.14 1.12
CA THR A 186 -11.35 8.54 2.27
C THR A 186 -10.51 9.07 3.41
N THR A 187 -11.04 10.05 4.13
CA THR A 187 -10.48 10.62 5.36
C THR A 187 -11.31 10.24 6.60
N ASN A 188 -12.37 9.45 6.43
CA ASN A 188 -13.19 9.01 7.55
C ASN A 188 -12.39 8.01 8.41
N PRO A 189 -12.18 8.26 9.72
CA PRO A 189 -11.37 7.40 10.58
C PRO A 189 -11.85 5.95 10.65
N GLN A 190 -13.17 5.73 10.59
CA GLN A 190 -13.74 4.38 10.63
C GLN A 190 -13.46 3.63 9.33
N GLU A 191 -13.51 4.30 8.18
CA GLU A 191 -13.21 3.71 6.87
C GLU A 191 -11.70 3.48 6.70
N LEU A 192 -10.87 4.41 7.16
CA LEU A 192 -9.41 4.25 7.20
C LEU A 192 -9.02 3.02 8.03
N THR A 193 -9.62 2.87 9.21
CA THR A 193 -9.39 1.67 10.04
C THR A 193 -9.80 0.40 9.31
N MET A 194 -10.90 0.43 8.55
CA MET A 194 -11.31 -0.73 7.76
C MET A 194 -10.29 -1.07 6.67
N GLN A 195 -9.82 -0.07 5.91
CA GLN A 195 -8.84 -0.25 4.85
C GLN A 195 -7.49 -0.76 5.37
N ILE A 196 -7.04 -0.26 6.53
CA ILE A 196 -5.82 -0.75 7.20
C ILE A 196 -5.95 -2.23 7.56
N ASN A 197 -7.08 -2.62 8.17
CA ASN A 197 -7.31 -4.01 8.54
C ASN A 197 -7.43 -4.94 7.31
N LEU A 198 -8.04 -4.46 6.21
CA LEU A 198 -8.08 -5.18 4.94
C LEU A 198 -6.67 -5.37 4.36
N LEU A 199 -5.83 -4.33 4.40
CA LEU A 199 -4.45 -4.42 3.96
C LEU A 199 -3.65 -5.42 4.81
N GLU A 200 -3.87 -5.43 6.13
CA GLU A 200 -3.25 -6.38 7.04
C GLU A 200 -3.66 -7.82 6.73
N LEU A 201 -4.93 -8.06 6.37
CA LEU A 201 -5.39 -9.38 5.90
C LEU A 201 -4.67 -9.82 4.63
N ILE A 202 -4.54 -8.94 3.64
CA ILE A 202 -3.85 -9.24 2.37
C ILE A 202 -2.39 -9.62 2.66
N VAL A 203 -1.69 -8.83 3.47
CA VAL A 203 -0.28 -9.08 3.84
C VAL A 203 -0.13 -10.39 4.62
N LYS A 204 -1.00 -10.67 5.60
CA LYS A 204 -0.97 -11.94 6.37
C LYS A 204 -1.22 -13.14 5.47
N LEU A 205 -2.15 -13.03 4.52
CA LEU A 205 -2.42 -14.09 3.57
C LEU A 205 -1.17 -14.37 2.72
N GLN A 206 -0.58 -13.35 2.12
CA GLN A 206 0.67 -13.46 1.34
C GLN A 206 1.80 -14.15 2.11
N GLN A 207 1.98 -13.78 3.38
CA GLN A 207 2.99 -14.41 4.25
C GLN A 207 2.71 -15.88 4.49
N LYS A 208 1.43 -16.26 4.65
CA LYS A 208 1.03 -17.65 4.82
C LYS A 208 1.30 -18.47 3.56
N GLU A 209 1.00 -17.92 2.38
CA GLU A 209 1.27 -18.58 1.10
C GLU A 209 2.77 -18.78 0.85
N SER A 210 3.58 -17.81 1.28
CA SER A 210 5.04 -17.88 1.20
C SER A 210 5.63 -18.95 2.13
N GLN A 211 4.95 -19.27 3.25
CA GLN A 211 5.38 -20.28 4.22
C GLN A 211 4.88 -21.69 3.88
N THR A 212 3.72 -21.81 3.25
CA THR A 212 3.12 -23.11 2.90
C THR A 212 3.73 -23.74 1.65
N GLY A 213 4.54 -23.00 0.87
CA GLY A 213 5.09 -23.48 -0.40
C GLY A 213 3.96 -23.69 -1.41
N GLY A 214 3.70 -22.65 -2.20
CA GLY A 214 2.62 -22.67 -3.19
C GLY A 214 2.65 -23.94 -4.07
N PRO A 215 1.49 -24.52 -4.41
CA PRO A 215 1.45 -25.60 -5.39
C PRO A 215 1.88 -25.04 -6.75
N ALA A 216 2.89 -25.69 -7.34
CA ALA A 216 3.26 -25.55 -8.73
C ALA A 216 2.22 -26.20 -9.66
#